data_AF-A0A2J7QTP6-F1
#
_entry.id   AF-A0A2J7QTP6-F1
#
_cell.length_a   1.000
_cell.length_b   1.000
_cell.length_c   1.000
_cell.angle_alpha   90.00
_cell.angle_beta   90.00
_cell.angle_gamma   90.00
#
_symmetry.space_group_name_H-M   'P 1'
#
loop_
_entity.id
_entity.type
_entity.pdbx_description
1 polymer ?
#
loop_
_entity_poly.entity_id
_entity_poly.type
_entity_poly.pdbx_seq_one_letter_code
_entity_poly.pdbx_strand_id
1 'polypeptide(L)'
;MIKRAQGRKRFGRKNFKQRYFRLTTQDLTYSKTKGKEPLCCIPLDQILAVERLQEDSFKMKNMFQIIQPERALYIQANNCVEEKEWIDILTKICQTNANRLERYHPSAYINGRWMCCQAPSEVAPGCSDVSQGLEVGLQMDLDPDRELQRIHSLFIAHMDRLDRLRSACECQAVYTGDMCFLPSFIIEDVQSCFKMLNQLRETVFNLEQEHRSYLKLLTRETKYGSKQAPIGDDNYLLLAARVRHQDSSQLRITCSLPK
;
A
#
# COMPACT_ATOMS: atom_id res chain seq x y z
N MET A 1 -7.49 -13.34 -13.89
CA MET A 1 -8.67 -13.88 -13.19
C MET A 1 -9.98 -13.62 -13.94
N ILE A 2 -10.96 -14.50 -13.75
CA ILE A 2 -12.28 -14.46 -14.38
C ILE A 2 -13.31 -14.20 -13.29
N LYS A 3 -14.18 -13.19 -13.45
CA LYS A 3 -15.22 -12.89 -12.45
C LYS A 3 -16.61 -13.23 -12.96
N ARG A 4 -17.49 -13.71 -12.08
CA ARG A 4 -18.92 -13.84 -12.39
C ARG A 4 -19.58 -12.46 -12.46
N ALA A 5 -20.39 -12.23 -13.49
CA ALA A 5 -21.19 -11.01 -13.57
C ALA A 5 -22.31 -11.02 -12.52
N GLN A 6 -22.41 -9.93 -11.75
CA GLN A 6 -23.38 -9.77 -10.66
C GLN A 6 -24.81 -9.42 -11.15
N GLY A 7 -25.06 -9.37 -12.46
CA GLY A 7 -26.41 -9.17 -12.98
C GLY A 7 -27.06 -7.82 -12.60
N ARG A 8 -26.28 -6.73 -12.47
CA ARG A 8 -26.78 -5.38 -12.10
C ARG A 8 -27.87 -4.82 -13.05
N LYS A 9 -28.12 -5.45 -14.21
CA LYS A 9 -29.21 -5.13 -15.13
C LYS A 9 -30.32 -6.17 -14.97
N ARG A 10 -31.58 -5.72 -14.95
CA ARG A 10 -32.80 -6.55 -14.75
C ARG A 10 -32.89 -7.79 -15.64
N PHE A 11 -32.27 -7.78 -16.82
CA PHE A 11 -32.21 -8.90 -17.78
C PHE A 11 -30.77 -9.32 -18.15
N GLY A 12 -29.76 -8.93 -17.37
CA GLY A 12 -28.36 -9.19 -17.68
C GLY A 12 -27.98 -10.65 -17.43
N ARG A 13 -27.47 -11.35 -18.47
CA ARG A 13 -26.89 -12.69 -18.31
C ARG A 13 -25.74 -12.68 -17.29
N LYS A 14 -25.82 -13.56 -16.28
CA LYS A 14 -24.79 -13.74 -15.24
C LYS A 14 -23.63 -14.61 -15.77
N ASN A 15 -22.88 -14.07 -16.73
CA ASN A 15 -21.75 -14.76 -17.36
C ASN A 15 -20.42 -14.48 -16.64
N PHE A 16 -19.49 -15.42 -16.74
CA PHE A 16 -18.10 -15.24 -16.35
C PHE A 16 -17.36 -14.39 -17.39
N LYS A 17 -16.55 -13.42 -16.91
CA LYS A 17 -15.77 -12.54 -17.79
C LYS A 17 -14.37 -12.33 -17.23
N GLN A 18 -13.36 -12.48 -18.08
CA GLN A 18 -11.98 -12.15 -17.76
C GLN A 18 -11.85 -10.66 -17.40
N ARG A 19 -11.17 -10.37 -16.30
CA ARG A 19 -10.92 -9.00 -15.83
C ARG A 19 -9.50 -8.88 -15.33
N TYR A 20 -8.95 -7.69 -15.47
CA TYR A 20 -7.70 -7.33 -14.83
C TYR A 20 -8.01 -6.84 -13.42
N PHE A 21 -7.51 -7.55 -12.42
CA PHE A 21 -7.65 -7.16 -11.01
C PHE A 21 -6.36 -6.47 -10.55
N ARG A 22 -6.52 -5.43 -9.74
CA ARG A 22 -5.42 -4.69 -9.14
C ARG A 22 -5.76 -4.46 -7.67
N LEU A 23 -4.87 -4.91 -6.80
CA LEU A 23 -4.91 -4.62 -5.38
C LEU A 23 -3.94 -3.48 -5.09
N THR A 24 -4.39 -2.53 -4.27
CA THR A 24 -3.58 -1.46 -3.70
C THR A 24 -3.67 -1.52 -2.18
N THR A 25 -3.03 -0.58 -1.48
CA THR A 25 -3.18 -0.42 -0.02
C THR A 25 -4.51 0.22 0.38
N GLN A 26 -5.31 0.69 -0.57
CA GLN A 26 -6.58 1.40 -0.30
C GLN A 26 -7.80 0.66 -0.87
N ASP A 27 -7.62 -0.03 -2.00
CA ASP A 27 -8.73 -0.65 -2.72
C ASP A 27 -8.35 -1.91 -3.51
N LEU A 28 -9.37 -2.72 -3.78
CA LEU A 28 -9.37 -3.74 -4.80
C LEU A 28 -10.18 -3.26 -6.01
N THR A 29 -9.53 -3.11 -7.16
CA THR A 29 -10.18 -2.67 -8.39
C THR A 29 -10.17 -3.76 -9.44
N TYR A 30 -11.14 -3.71 -10.37
CA TYR A 30 -11.06 -4.50 -11.59
C TYR A 30 -11.50 -3.73 -12.83
N SER A 31 -10.80 -3.95 -13.95
CA SER A 31 -11.03 -3.29 -15.23
C SER A 31 -11.15 -4.31 -16.37
N LYS A 32 -11.53 -3.85 -17.58
CA LYS A 32 -11.61 -4.72 -18.76
C LYS A 32 -10.23 -5.28 -19.13
N THR A 33 -9.21 -4.42 -19.10
CA THR A 33 -7.80 -4.72 -19.44
C THR A 33 -6.87 -3.85 -18.59
N LYS A 34 -5.60 -4.24 -18.50
CA LYS A 34 -4.56 -3.48 -17.81
C LYS A 34 -4.49 -2.04 -18.35
N GLY A 35 -4.35 -1.06 -17.45
CA GLY A 35 -4.24 0.37 -17.80
C GLY A 35 -5.54 1.08 -18.19
N LYS A 36 -6.69 0.39 -18.23
CA LYS A 36 -8.00 1.02 -18.42
C LYS A 36 -8.64 1.39 -17.08
N GLU A 37 -9.59 2.32 -17.15
CA GLU A 37 -10.37 2.75 -16.00
C GLU A 37 -11.06 1.57 -15.30
N PRO A 38 -11.10 1.59 -13.95
CA PRO A 38 -11.73 0.54 -13.17
C PRO A 38 -13.24 0.53 -13.41
N LEU A 39 -13.80 -0.67 -13.64
CA LEU A 39 -15.25 -0.87 -13.72
C LEU A 39 -15.90 -0.83 -12.34
N CYS A 40 -15.11 -1.12 -11.30
CA CYS A 40 -15.50 -1.10 -9.91
C CYS A 40 -14.24 -0.88 -9.07
N CYS A 41 -14.41 -0.13 -8.00
CA CYS A 41 -13.47 -0.01 -6.90
C CYS A 41 -14.19 -0.59 -5.66
N ILE A 42 -13.51 -1.47 -4.94
CA ILE A 42 -13.97 -2.08 -3.69
C ILE A 42 -12.98 -1.60 -2.63
N PRO A 43 -13.38 -0.62 -1.79
CA PRO A 43 -12.60 -0.22 -0.64
C PRO A 43 -12.24 -1.42 0.25
N LEU A 44 -11.03 -1.46 0.80
CA LEU A 44 -10.57 -2.62 1.57
C LEU A 44 -11.37 -2.86 2.85
N ASP A 45 -11.90 -1.81 3.47
CA ASP A 45 -12.79 -1.84 4.64
C ASP A 45 -14.19 -2.44 4.34
N GLN A 46 -14.57 -2.49 3.05
CA GLN A 46 -15.81 -3.13 2.60
C GLN A 46 -15.64 -4.63 2.31
N ILE A 47 -14.42 -5.17 2.48
CA ILE A 47 -14.19 -6.61 2.37
C ILE A 47 -14.40 -7.24 3.74
N LEU A 48 -15.49 -7.99 3.86
CA LEU A 48 -15.92 -8.57 5.14
C LEU A 48 -15.30 -9.94 5.42
N ALA A 49 -15.05 -10.72 4.37
CA ALA A 49 -14.36 -12.00 4.42
C ALA A 49 -13.95 -12.43 3.01
N VAL A 50 -12.89 -13.24 2.91
CA VAL A 50 -12.44 -13.86 1.66
C VAL A 50 -12.21 -15.34 1.91
N GLU A 51 -12.88 -16.18 1.14
CA GLU A 51 -12.88 -17.62 1.36
C GLU A 51 -12.90 -18.40 0.05
N ARG A 52 -12.42 -19.64 0.10
CA ARG A 52 -12.59 -20.58 -1.02
C ARG A 52 -14.07 -20.82 -1.27
N LEU A 53 -14.43 -20.98 -2.53
CA LEU A 53 -15.77 -21.34 -2.93
C LEU A 53 -15.80 -22.84 -3.26
N GLN A 54 -16.77 -23.57 -2.71
CA GLN A 54 -16.94 -24.99 -3.03
C GLN A 54 -17.12 -25.21 -4.54
N GLU A 55 -16.37 -26.17 -5.11
CA GLU A 55 -16.30 -26.42 -6.55
C GLU A 55 -17.68 -26.74 -7.16
N ASP A 56 -18.55 -27.41 -6.41
CA ASP A 56 -19.93 -27.74 -6.80
C ASP A 56 -20.79 -26.51 -7.11
N SER A 57 -20.34 -25.33 -6.68
CA SER A 57 -21.03 -24.06 -6.94
C SER A 57 -21.18 -23.75 -8.43
N PHE A 58 -20.11 -23.96 -9.19
CA PHE A 58 -20.05 -23.66 -10.62
C PHE A 58 -19.40 -24.76 -11.45
N LYS A 59 -19.00 -25.87 -10.82
CA LYS A 59 -18.18 -26.94 -11.42
C LYS A 59 -16.87 -26.39 -11.99
N MET A 60 -16.26 -25.45 -11.25
CA MET A 60 -15.04 -24.76 -11.61
C MET A 60 -14.03 -24.85 -10.45
N LYS A 61 -12.77 -25.08 -10.79
CA LYS A 61 -11.65 -25.10 -9.84
C LYS A 61 -11.08 -23.69 -9.62
N ASN A 62 -10.31 -23.55 -8.55
CA ASN A 62 -9.60 -22.34 -8.16
C ASN A 62 -10.53 -21.13 -7.99
N MET A 63 -11.71 -21.40 -7.42
CA MET A 63 -12.75 -20.41 -7.19
C MET A 63 -12.69 -19.92 -5.76
N PHE A 64 -12.78 -18.61 -5.59
CA PHE A 64 -12.89 -17.97 -4.30
C PHE A 64 -13.95 -16.88 -4.35
N GLN A 65 -14.36 -16.41 -3.18
CA GLN A 65 -15.35 -15.36 -3.04
C GLN A 65 -14.85 -14.23 -2.14
N ILE A 66 -15.21 -13.02 -2.53
CA ILE A 66 -14.98 -11.80 -1.75
C ILE A 66 -16.34 -11.31 -1.28
N ILE A 67 -16.57 -11.33 0.03
CA ILE A 67 -17.86 -11.00 0.64
C ILE A 67 -17.88 -9.50 0.93
N GLN A 68 -18.87 -8.81 0.37
CA GLN A 68 -19.15 -7.39 0.60
C GLN A 68 -20.52 -7.27 1.32
N PRO A 69 -20.82 -6.11 1.95
CA PRO A 69 -22.08 -5.90 2.67
C PRO A 69 -23.34 -6.23 1.86
N GLU A 70 -23.33 -5.90 0.56
CA GLU A 70 -24.50 -6.09 -0.30
C GLU A 70 -24.55 -7.46 -0.99
N ARG A 71 -23.39 -8.09 -1.25
CA ARG A 71 -23.28 -9.28 -2.11
C ARG A 71 -21.90 -9.92 -2.09
N ALA A 72 -21.85 -11.18 -2.51
CA ALA A 72 -20.59 -11.87 -2.79
C ALA A 72 -20.09 -11.63 -4.22
N LEU A 73 -18.77 -11.51 -4.38
CA LEU A 73 -18.10 -11.49 -5.67
C LEU A 73 -17.37 -12.82 -5.89
N TYR A 74 -17.80 -13.59 -6.89
CA TYR A 74 -17.18 -14.87 -7.25
C TYR A 74 -16.10 -14.69 -8.32
N ILE A 75 -14.91 -15.23 -8.04
CA ILE A 75 -13.71 -15.07 -8.86
C ILE A 75 -13.05 -16.43 -9.07
N GLN A 76 -12.62 -16.69 -10.30
CA GLN A 76 -11.77 -17.80 -10.68
C GLN A 76 -10.34 -17.30 -10.91
N ALA A 77 -9.38 -17.89 -10.20
CA ALA A 77 -7.96 -17.74 -10.48
C ALA A 77 -7.52 -18.67 -11.62
N ASN A 78 -6.39 -18.37 -12.25
CA ASN A 78 -5.83 -19.14 -13.35
C ASN A 78 -5.28 -20.49 -12.86
N ASN A 79 -4.80 -20.55 -11.62
CA ASN A 79 -4.27 -21.75 -10.96
C ASN A 79 -4.42 -21.65 -9.44
N CYS A 80 -4.13 -22.73 -8.72
CA CYS A 80 -4.27 -22.80 -7.26
C CYS A 80 -3.25 -21.93 -6.49
N VAL A 81 -2.11 -21.60 -7.10
CA VAL A 81 -1.11 -20.71 -6.50
C VAL A 81 -1.63 -19.27 -6.49
N GLU A 82 -2.09 -18.78 -7.64
CA GLU A 82 -2.73 -17.45 -7.75
C GLU A 82 -3.96 -17.36 -6.84
N GLU A 83 -4.80 -18.39 -6.79
CA GLU A 83 -5.94 -18.45 -5.85
C GLU A 83 -5.49 -18.26 -4.40
N LYS A 84 -4.50 -19.05 -3.97
CA LYS A 84 -3.99 -19.02 -2.61
C LYS A 84 -3.39 -17.65 -2.27
N GLU A 85 -2.55 -17.09 -3.14
CA GLU A 85 -1.95 -15.76 -2.92
C GLU A 85 -3.02 -14.67 -2.73
N TRP A 86 -4.07 -14.68 -3.57
CA TRP A 86 -5.17 -13.72 -3.45
C TRP A 86 -5.96 -13.90 -2.14
N ILE A 87 -6.26 -15.13 -1.74
CA ILE A 87 -6.95 -15.42 -0.49
C ILE A 87 -6.09 -14.98 0.70
N ASP A 88 -4.80 -15.33 0.72
CA ASP A 88 -3.91 -15.06 1.85
C ASP A 88 -3.73 -13.55 2.06
N ILE A 89 -3.45 -12.80 0.98
CA ILE A 89 -3.28 -11.33 1.07
C ILE A 89 -4.58 -10.64 1.49
N LEU A 90 -5.71 -10.99 0.87
CA LEU A 90 -6.98 -10.34 1.20
C LEU A 90 -7.48 -10.73 2.59
N THR A 91 -7.28 -11.97 3.02
CA THR A 91 -7.62 -12.40 4.38
C THR A 91 -6.84 -11.61 5.42
N LYS A 92 -5.55 -11.37 5.19
CA LYS A 92 -4.71 -10.54 6.06
C LYS A 92 -5.20 -9.10 6.16
N ILE A 93 -5.64 -8.53 5.03
CA ILE A 93 -6.28 -7.20 5.03
C ILE A 93 -7.59 -7.22 5.82
N CYS A 94 -8.42 -8.26 5.64
CA CYS A 94 -9.69 -8.38 6.36
C CYS A 94 -9.50 -8.54 7.87
N GLN A 95 -8.37 -9.09 8.34
CA GLN A 95 -8.08 -9.21 9.78
C GLN A 95 -7.98 -7.85 10.47
N THR A 96 -7.57 -6.79 9.75
CA THR A 96 -7.51 -5.44 10.31
C THR A 96 -8.86 -4.72 10.29
N ASN A 97 -9.87 -5.28 9.61
CA ASN A 97 -11.17 -4.67 9.48
C ASN A 97 -12.06 -4.98 10.69
N ALA A 98 -12.59 -3.95 11.36
CA ALA A 98 -13.46 -4.10 12.52
C ALA A 98 -14.81 -4.79 12.20
N ASN A 99 -15.22 -4.81 10.93
CA ASN A 99 -16.48 -5.39 10.44
C ASN A 99 -16.30 -6.78 9.82
N ARG A 100 -15.17 -7.47 10.08
CA ARG A 100 -14.92 -8.83 9.60
C ARG A 100 -16.02 -9.78 10.05
N LEU A 101 -16.52 -10.61 9.13
CA LEU A 101 -17.52 -11.63 9.44
C LEU A 101 -16.89 -12.80 10.20
N GLU A 102 -17.65 -13.35 11.14
CA GLU A 102 -17.32 -14.61 11.82
C GLU A 102 -17.79 -15.83 11.03
N ARG A 103 -18.90 -15.68 10.29
CA ARG A 103 -19.51 -16.76 9.50
C ARG A 103 -19.78 -16.33 8.06
N TYR A 104 -19.64 -17.25 7.12
CA TYR A 104 -19.87 -17.08 5.69
C TYR A 104 -20.64 -18.25 5.06
N HIS A 105 -20.96 -18.13 3.77
CA HIS A 105 -21.60 -19.18 2.98
C HIS A 105 -20.58 -19.86 2.05
N PRO A 106 -20.27 -21.16 2.20
CA PRO A 106 -19.24 -21.84 1.39
C PRO A 106 -19.59 -22.04 -0.09
N SER A 107 -20.88 -22.00 -0.44
CA SER A 107 -21.36 -22.23 -1.81
C SER A 107 -21.99 -20.97 -2.39
N ALA A 108 -22.16 -20.91 -3.71
CA ALA A 108 -22.69 -19.70 -4.37
C ALA A 108 -24.19 -19.46 -4.12
N TYR A 109 -24.60 -18.19 -4.20
CA TYR A 109 -25.98 -17.74 -4.29
C TYR A 109 -26.46 -17.81 -5.76
N ILE A 110 -27.43 -18.69 -6.02
CA ILE A 110 -27.94 -18.99 -7.36
C ILE A 110 -29.47 -19.17 -7.27
N ASN A 111 -30.20 -18.60 -8.24
CA ASN A 111 -31.67 -18.73 -8.33
C ASN A 111 -32.41 -18.33 -7.04
N GLY A 112 -31.95 -17.27 -6.38
CA GLY A 112 -32.63 -16.74 -5.19
C GLY A 112 -32.34 -17.51 -3.90
N ARG A 113 -31.33 -18.39 -3.87
CA ARG A 113 -30.98 -19.16 -2.68
C ARG A 113 -29.49 -19.49 -2.59
N TRP A 114 -29.00 -19.67 -1.38
CA TRP A 114 -27.66 -20.19 -1.11
C TRP A 114 -27.63 -21.70 -1.31
N MET A 115 -26.64 -22.22 -2.06
CA MET A 115 -26.58 -23.67 -2.29
C MET A 115 -26.14 -24.48 -1.06
N CYS A 116 -25.44 -23.87 -0.11
CA CYS A 116 -25.00 -24.53 1.13
C CYS A 116 -26.14 -24.80 2.12
N CYS A 117 -26.96 -23.79 2.41
CA CYS A 117 -27.97 -23.84 3.49
C CYS A 117 -29.39 -23.56 3.00
N GLN A 118 -29.60 -23.35 1.69
CA GLN A 118 -30.89 -23.02 1.08
C GLN A 118 -31.51 -21.69 1.55
N ALA A 119 -30.76 -20.83 2.25
CA ALA A 119 -31.25 -19.53 2.69
C ALA A 119 -31.67 -18.65 1.50
N PRO A 120 -32.84 -17.98 1.56
CA PRO A 120 -33.44 -17.29 0.40
C PRO A 120 -32.87 -15.89 0.15
N SER A 121 -32.16 -15.30 1.11
CA SER A 121 -31.62 -13.94 1.01
C SER A 121 -30.11 -13.94 0.77
N GLU A 122 -29.62 -13.12 -0.16
CA GLU A 122 -28.18 -12.93 -0.42
C GLU A 122 -27.45 -12.30 0.78
N VAL A 123 -28.17 -11.59 1.65
CA VAL A 123 -27.62 -10.98 2.87
C VAL A 123 -27.89 -11.82 4.13
N ALA A 124 -28.31 -13.08 3.98
CA ALA A 124 -28.51 -13.97 5.12
C ALA A 124 -27.19 -14.24 5.88
N PRO A 125 -27.22 -14.39 7.21
CA PRO A 125 -26.03 -14.71 8.00
C PRO A 125 -25.38 -16.01 7.52
N GLY A 126 -24.05 -16.07 7.57
CA GLY A 126 -23.27 -17.21 7.08
C GLY A 126 -23.54 -18.51 7.84
N CYS A 127 -23.49 -19.64 7.13
CA CYS A 127 -23.72 -20.96 7.72
C CYS A 127 -22.45 -21.68 8.21
N SER A 128 -21.26 -21.22 7.83
CA SER A 128 -19.96 -21.84 8.19
C SER A 128 -19.00 -20.80 8.75
N ASP A 129 -18.10 -21.19 9.65
CA ASP A 129 -17.15 -20.28 10.27
C ASP A 129 -16.06 -19.85 9.28
N VAL A 130 -15.75 -18.55 9.26
CA VAL A 130 -14.67 -17.98 8.44
C VAL A 130 -13.35 -18.53 8.95
N SER A 131 -12.48 -18.95 8.03
CA SER A 131 -11.17 -19.49 8.33
C SER A 131 -10.42 -18.52 9.22
N GLN A 132 -9.88 -19.01 10.35
CA GLN A 132 -8.96 -18.21 11.14
C GLN A 132 -7.75 -17.94 10.25
N GLY A 133 -7.54 -16.67 9.90
CA GLY A 133 -6.54 -16.30 8.91
C GLY A 133 -5.21 -16.89 9.34
N LEU A 134 -4.68 -17.77 8.49
CA LEU A 134 -3.51 -18.55 8.78
C LEU A 134 -2.37 -17.57 9.07
N GLU A 135 -1.58 -17.79 10.12
CA GLU A 135 -0.29 -17.12 10.33
C GLU A 135 0.71 -17.59 9.26
N VAL A 136 0.34 -17.48 7.97
CA VAL A 136 1.32 -17.55 6.91
C VAL A 136 2.14 -16.29 7.09
N GLY A 137 3.37 -16.48 7.54
CA GLY A 137 4.45 -15.52 7.45
C GLY A 137 4.72 -15.19 5.98
N LEU A 138 3.77 -14.56 5.30
CA LEU A 138 4.04 -13.53 4.31
C LEU A 138 4.67 -12.39 5.10
N GLN A 139 5.92 -12.62 5.51
CA GLN A 139 6.87 -11.58 5.81
C GLN A 139 6.93 -10.81 4.51
N MET A 140 6.29 -9.64 4.49
CA MET A 140 6.66 -8.66 3.50
C MET A 140 8.15 -8.51 3.68
N ASP A 141 8.94 -8.97 2.71
CA ASP A 141 10.39 -8.82 2.71
C ASP A 141 10.70 -7.34 2.46
N LEU A 142 10.36 -6.54 3.48
CA LEU A 142 10.71 -5.16 3.59
C LEU A 142 12.16 -5.18 4.04
N ASP A 143 13.06 -4.99 3.09
CA ASP A 143 14.43 -4.60 3.37
C ASP A 143 14.37 -3.23 4.08
N PRO A 144 14.52 -3.19 5.42
CA PRO A 144 14.27 -1.97 6.18
C PRO A 144 15.28 -0.88 5.81
N ASP A 145 16.50 -1.29 5.48
CA ASP A 145 17.60 -0.38 5.11
C ASP A 145 17.30 0.26 3.75
N ARG A 146 16.82 -0.52 2.79
CA ARG A 146 16.43 -0.01 1.47
C ARG A 146 15.23 0.92 1.53
N GLU A 147 14.21 0.56 2.31
CA GLU A 147 13.03 1.42 2.48
C GLU A 147 13.37 2.71 3.25
N LEU A 148 14.21 2.64 4.28
CA LEU A 148 14.73 3.81 4.97
C LEU A 148 15.50 4.73 4.02
N GLN A 149 16.39 4.17 3.20
CA GLN A 149 17.14 4.94 2.19
C GLN A 149 16.20 5.60 1.17
N ARG A 150 15.13 4.91 0.77
CA ARG A 150 14.11 5.44 -0.15
C ARG A 150 13.36 6.61 0.48
N ILE A 151 12.90 6.46 1.73
CA ILE A 151 12.20 7.51 2.49
C ILE A 151 13.11 8.71 2.69
N HIS A 152 14.35 8.49 3.11
CA HIS A 152 15.36 9.53 3.26
C HIS A 152 15.60 10.30 1.96
N SER A 153 15.80 9.59 0.84
CA SER A 153 15.99 10.22 -0.47
C SER A 153 14.79 11.06 -0.91
N LEU A 154 13.57 10.60 -0.61
CA LEU A 154 12.34 11.34 -0.89
C LEU A 154 12.25 12.63 -0.08
N PHE A 155 12.58 12.58 1.21
CA PHE A 155 12.60 13.78 2.04
C PHE A 155 13.63 14.79 1.53
N ILE A 156 14.87 14.36 1.30
CA ILE A 156 15.94 15.23 0.79
C ILE A 156 15.56 15.88 -0.55
N ALA A 157 14.98 15.11 -1.48
CA ALA A 157 14.56 15.63 -2.78
C ALA A 157 13.44 16.68 -2.72
N HIS A 158 12.66 16.69 -1.64
CA HIS A 158 11.49 17.57 -1.47
C HIS A 158 11.56 18.44 -0.20
N MET A 159 12.75 18.65 0.36
CA MET A 159 12.95 19.47 1.56
C MET A 159 12.42 20.89 1.39
N ASP A 160 12.59 21.45 0.20
CA ASP A 160 12.11 22.79 -0.15
C ASP A 160 10.58 22.91 0.02
N ARG A 161 9.83 21.85 -0.30
CA ARG A 161 8.38 21.81 -0.11
C ARG A 161 8.02 21.73 1.37
N LEU A 162 8.80 20.99 2.15
CA LEU A 162 8.62 20.85 3.59
C LEU A 162 8.91 22.17 4.31
N ASP A 163 9.97 22.89 3.93
CA ASP A 163 10.31 24.22 4.48
C ASP A 163 9.28 25.29 4.11
N ARG A 164 8.71 25.25 2.88
CA ARG A 164 7.59 26.14 2.51
C ARG A 164 6.35 25.88 3.37
N LEU A 165 6.01 24.61 3.60
CA LEU A 165 4.90 24.21 4.46
C LEU A 165 5.11 24.69 5.89
N ARG A 166 6.32 24.50 6.42
CA ARG A 166 6.71 24.95 7.75
C ARG A 166 6.59 26.47 7.91
N SER A 167 7.09 27.23 6.93
CA SER A 167 7.04 28.70 6.94
C SER A 167 5.60 29.21 6.86
N ALA A 168 4.74 28.54 6.08
CA ALA A 168 3.32 28.86 6.06
C ALA A 168 2.64 28.62 7.42
N CYS A 169 2.94 27.49 8.07
CA CYS A 169 2.43 27.20 9.42
C CYS A 169 2.95 28.19 10.47
N GLU A 170 4.21 28.64 10.35
CA GLU A 170 4.81 29.64 11.25
C GLU A 170 4.11 31.00 11.15
N CYS A 171 3.91 31.51 9.93
CA CYS A 171 3.19 32.76 9.72
C CYS A 171 1.75 32.69 10.25
N GLN A 172 1.07 31.58 10.01
CA GLN A 172 -0.36 31.49 10.26
C GLN A 172 -0.70 31.23 11.73
N ALA A 173 0.17 30.51 12.46
CA ALA A 173 0.10 30.37 13.92
C ALA A 173 0.28 31.71 14.66
N VAL A 174 1.03 32.65 14.07
CA VAL A 174 1.31 33.97 14.68
C VAL A 174 0.20 34.99 14.40
N TYR A 175 -0.46 34.94 13.24
CA TYR A 175 -1.33 36.03 12.79
C TYR A 175 -2.84 35.74 12.76
N THR A 176 -3.32 34.49 12.73
CA THR A 176 -4.75 34.21 12.38
C THR A 176 -5.49 33.14 13.18
N GLY A 177 -4.89 32.55 14.21
CA GLY A 177 -5.52 31.45 14.98
C GLY A 177 -5.44 30.09 14.27
N ASP A 178 -5.95 29.05 14.95
CA ASP A 178 -5.64 27.60 14.83
C ASP A 178 -5.77 26.91 13.45
N MET A 179 -5.99 27.62 12.33
CA MET A 179 -6.26 27.03 11.02
C MET A 179 -5.35 27.58 9.91
N CYS A 180 -4.62 26.70 9.20
CA CYS A 180 -3.88 27.08 7.98
C CYS A 180 -4.65 26.75 6.70
N PHE A 181 -4.73 27.74 5.81
CA PHE A 181 -5.29 27.57 4.47
C PHE A 181 -4.17 27.46 3.44
N LEU A 182 -3.83 26.23 3.06
CA LEU A 182 -2.95 25.98 1.92
C LEU A 182 -3.81 25.70 0.67
N PRO A 183 -3.29 25.93 -0.56
CA PRO A 183 -4.06 25.80 -1.80
C PRO A 183 -4.69 24.43 -2.06
N SER A 184 -4.30 23.39 -1.31
CA SER A 184 -4.68 21.99 -1.58
C SER A 184 -5.23 21.24 -0.36
N PHE A 185 -5.17 21.81 0.84
CA PHE A 185 -5.66 21.16 2.08
C PHE A 185 -5.72 22.17 3.23
N ILE A 186 -6.57 21.87 4.21
CA ILE A 186 -6.77 22.65 5.44
C ILE A 186 -6.01 21.94 6.57
N ILE A 187 -5.26 22.67 7.38
CA ILE A 187 -4.60 22.13 8.58
C ILE A 187 -5.42 22.56 9.79
N GLU A 188 -6.02 21.57 10.46
CA GLU A 188 -6.88 21.77 11.63
C GLU A 188 -6.13 22.08 12.93
N ASP A 189 -4.90 21.57 13.08
CA ASP A 189 -4.03 21.86 14.22
C ASP A 189 -2.66 22.32 13.72
N VAL A 190 -2.53 23.63 13.56
CA VAL A 190 -1.32 24.26 13.03
C VAL A 190 -0.12 24.07 13.95
N GLN A 191 -0.34 24.07 15.27
CA GLN A 191 0.74 23.98 16.25
C GLN A 191 1.35 22.58 16.29
N SER A 192 0.50 21.54 16.31
CA SER A 192 0.96 20.15 16.22
C SER A 192 1.59 19.85 14.87
N CYS A 193 1.02 20.37 13.78
CA CYS A 193 1.60 20.24 12.45
C CYS A 193 2.99 20.88 12.37
N PHE A 194 3.15 22.11 12.86
CA PHE A 194 4.44 22.81 12.90
C PHE A 194 5.48 22.05 13.73
N LYS A 195 5.09 21.52 14.90
CA LYS A 195 5.96 20.69 15.74
C LYS A 195 6.40 19.42 15.00
N MET A 196 5.48 18.72 14.37
CA MET A 196 5.76 17.52 13.57
C MET A 196 6.71 17.82 12.41
N LEU A 197 6.48 18.91 11.67
CA LEU A 197 7.34 19.33 10.55
C LEU A 197 8.77 19.63 11.01
N ASN A 198 8.94 20.29 12.16
CA ASN A 198 10.26 20.53 12.73
C ASN A 198 10.96 19.22 13.14
N GLN A 199 10.25 18.31 13.80
CA GLN A 199 10.78 17.01 14.19
C GLN A 199 11.18 16.15 12.97
N LEU A 200 10.35 16.14 11.92
CA LEU A 200 10.66 15.46 10.66
C LEU A 200 11.90 16.06 10.00
N ARG A 201 12.01 17.39 9.98
CA ARG A 201 13.19 18.06 9.41
C ARG A 201 14.46 17.73 10.17
N GLU A 202 14.41 17.76 11.49
CA GLU A 202 15.55 17.45 12.37
C GLU A 202 16.00 16.00 12.20
N THR A 203 15.06 15.05 12.20
CA THR A 203 15.36 13.63 12.00
C THR A 203 15.97 13.34 10.63
N VAL A 204 15.43 13.91 9.56
CA VAL A 204 16.01 13.78 8.20
C VAL A 204 17.41 14.39 8.15
N PHE A 205 17.63 15.55 8.78
CA PHE A 205 18.94 16.19 8.80
C PHE A 205 19.98 15.38 9.58
N ASN A 206 19.60 14.83 10.73
CA ASN A 206 20.46 13.94 11.51
C ASN A 206 20.80 12.67 10.71
N LEU A 207 19.81 12.08 10.03
CA LEU A 207 20.04 10.91 9.18
C LEU A 207 21.01 11.21 8.02
N GLU A 208 20.87 12.35 7.35
CA GLU A 208 21.78 12.77 6.28
C GLU A 208 23.20 13.04 6.80
N GLN A 209 23.33 13.62 8.00
CA GLN A 209 24.64 13.82 8.63
C GLN A 209 25.34 12.50 8.93
N GLU A 210 24.63 11.52 9.50
CA GLU A 210 25.16 10.19 9.77
C GLU A 210 25.51 9.48 8.45
N HIS A 211 24.64 9.55 7.44
CA HIS A 211 24.88 8.97 6.12
C HIS A 211 26.14 9.54 5.47
N ARG A 212 26.36 10.86 5.55
CA ARG A 212 27.57 11.50 5.02
C ARG A 212 28.82 11.15 5.82
N SER A 213 28.72 11.08 7.14
CA SER A 213 29.83 10.67 8.00
C SER A 213 30.26 9.23 7.66
N TYR A 214 29.30 8.34 7.48
CA TYR A 214 29.52 6.97 7.04
C TYR A 214 30.17 6.91 5.65
N LEU A 215 29.67 7.66 4.65
CA LEU A 215 30.25 7.66 3.31
C LEU A 215 31.69 8.21 3.28
N LYS A 216 31.99 9.23 4.10
CA LYS A 216 33.34 9.78 4.26
C LYS A 216 34.27 8.75 4.90
N LEU A 217 33.81 8.07 5.95
CA LEU A 217 34.56 6.98 6.59
C LEU A 217 34.83 5.86 5.59
N LEU A 218 33.79 5.40 4.89
CA LEU A 218 33.89 4.34 3.91
C LEU A 218 34.91 4.70 2.83
N THR A 219 34.83 5.90 2.25
CA THR A 219 35.79 6.37 1.23
C THR A 219 37.23 6.41 1.76
N ARG A 220 37.43 6.77 3.04
CA ARG A 220 38.75 6.80 3.68
C ARG A 220 39.32 5.40 3.91
N GLU A 221 38.47 4.44 4.27
CA GLU A 221 38.86 3.09 4.65
C GLU A 221 38.97 2.15 3.45
N THR A 222 38.18 2.38 2.41
CA THR A 222 38.25 1.62 1.18
C THR A 222 39.65 1.78 0.57
N LYS A 223 40.31 0.67 0.26
CA LYS A 223 41.62 0.64 -0.40
C LYS A 223 41.50 -0.07 -1.73
N TYR A 224 42.13 0.47 -2.76
CA TYR A 224 42.18 -0.18 -4.07
C TYR A 224 42.81 -1.58 -3.96
N GLY A 225 42.16 -2.60 -4.51
CA GLY A 225 42.55 -4.00 -4.39
C GLY A 225 42.09 -4.70 -3.11
N SER A 226 41.25 -4.06 -2.29
CA SER A 226 40.59 -4.71 -1.14
C SER A 226 39.38 -5.56 -1.57
N LYS A 227 38.81 -6.36 -0.66
CA LYS A 227 37.56 -7.10 -0.92
C LYS A 227 36.40 -6.17 -1.29
N GLN A 228 36.39 -4.94 -0.78
CA GLN A 228 35.36 -3.93 -1.02
C GLN A 228 35.63 -3.05 -2.26
N ALA A 229 36.82 -3.14 -2.86
CA ALA A 229 37.19 -2.44 -4.09
C ALA A 229 38.19 -3.29 -4.91
N PRO A 230 37.72 -4.41 -5.51
CA PRO A 230 38.58 -5.33 -6.24
C PRO A 230 39.18 -4.68 -7.50
N ILE A 231 40.31 -5.20 -7.96
CA ILE A 231 41.02 -4.70 -9.14
C ILE A 231 40.11 -4.83 -10.36
N GLY A 232 39.84 -3.71 -11.04
CA GLY A 232 38.96 -3.65 -12.21
C GLY A 232 37.50 -3.27 -11.91
N ASP A 233 37.15 -2.97 -10.65
CA ASP A 233 35.84 -2.43 -10.29
C ASP A 233 35.90 -0.91 -10.08
N ASP A 234 35.13 -0.16 -10.88
CA ASP A 234 35.05 1.30 -10.84
C ASP A 234 34.10 1.83 -9.73
N ASN A 235 33.44 0.95 -8.97
CA ASN A 235 32.52 1.34 -7.90
C ASN A 235 33.15 2.29 -6.86
N TYR A 236 34.45 2.15 -6.59
CA TYR A 236 35.19 3.04 -5.69
C TYR A 236 35.26 4.48 -6.23
N LEU A 237 35.40 4.65 -7.55
CA LEU A 237 35.45 5.97 -8.18
C LEU A 237 34.09 6.68 -8.11
N LEU A 238 33.00 5.91 -8.26
CA LEU A 238 31.62 6.41 -8.09
C LEU A 238 31.36 6.83 -6.64
N LEU A 239 31.86 6.07 -5.67
CA LEU A 239 31.79 6.41 -4.25
C LEU A 239 32.50 7.75 -3.96
N ALA A 240 33.73 7.90 -4.44
CA ALA A 240 34.52 9.12 -4.29
C ALA A 240 33.91 10.33 -5.02
N ALA A 241 33.24 10.12 -6.16
CA ALA A 241 32.50 11.16 -6.87
C ALA A 241 31.25 11.60 -6.09
N ARG A 242 30.50 10.66 -5.49
CA ARG A 242 29.30 10.93 -4.70
C ARG A 242 29.60 11.80 -3.48
N VAL A 243 30.68 11.50 -2.74
CA VAL A 243 31.13 12.32 -1.61
C VAL A 243 31.47 13.74 -2.04
N ARG A 244 32.17 13.90 -3.18
CA ARG A 244 32.53 15.23 -3.74
C ARG A 244 31.30 16.05 -4.15
N HIS A 245 30.29 15.41 -4.75
CA HIS A 245 29.05 16.10 -5.12
C HIS A 245 28.22 16.56 -3.91
N GLN A 246 28.16 15.76 -2.83
CA GLN A 246 27.45 16.14 -1.60
C GLN A 246 28.15 17.27 -0.83
N ASP A 247 29.48 17.38 -0.90
CA ASP A 247 30.20 18.53 -0.34
C ASP A 247 29.93 19.83 -1.14
N SER A 248 29.61 19.71 -2.43
CA SER A 248 29.37 20.85 -3.34
C SER A 248 27.96 21.42 -3.24
N SER A 249 26.95 20.58 -2.98
CA SER A 249 25.53 21.00 -2.86
C SER A 249 25.24 21.80 -1.58
N GLN A 250 26.13 21.76 -0.58
CA GLN A 250 25.98 22.56 0.65
C GLN A 250 26.21 24.05 0.47
N LEU A 251 26.89 24.50 -0.59
CA LEU A 251 26.96 25.94 -0.91
C LEU A 251 25.59 26.54 -1.30
N ARG A 252 24.54 25.72 -1.45
CA ARG A 252 23.17 26.19 -1.70
C ARG A 252 22.23 26.10 -0.49
N ILE A 253 22.60 25.40 0.58
CA ILE A 253 21.69 25.14 1.73
C ILE A 253 22.11 25.93 2.98
N THR A 254 23.33 26.47 3.05
CA THR A 254 23.83 27.21 4.24
C THR A 254 23.81 28.74 4.12
N CYS A 255 22.99 29.33 3.25
CA CYS A 255 22.79 30.78 3.19
C CYS A 255 21.36 31.21 3.49
N SER A 256 20.87 30.93 4.72
CA SER A 256 19.86 31.76 5.41
C SER A 256 19.56 31.21 6.80
N LEU A 257 20.49 31.40 7.74
CA LEU A 257 20.14 31.51 9.16
C LEU A 257 20.22 33.00 9.51
N PRO A 258 19.10 33.67 9.85
CA PRO A 258 19.19 35.03 10.38
C PRO A 258 19.76 34.97 11.81
N LYS A 259 20.58 35.97 12.13
CA LYS A 259 21.03 36.29 13.49
C LYS A 259 19.86 36.73 14.36
#